data_AF-A0AAV0RNC1-F1
#
_entry.id   AF-A0AAV0RNC1-F1
#
_cell.length_a   1.000
_cell.length_b   1.000
_cell.length_c   1.000
_cell.angle_alpha   90.00
_cell.angle_beta   90.00
_cell.angle_gamma   90.00
#
_symmetry.space_group_name_H-M   'P 1'
#
loop_
_entity.id
_entity.type
_entity.pdbx_description
1 polymer ?
#
loop_
_entity_poly.entity_id
_entity_poly.type
_entity_poly.pdbx_seq_one_letter_code
_entity_poly.pdbx_strand_id
1 'polypeptide(L)'
;MAFSEKRENNGAAEDSNHSRLIKLREFDDTKLGVKGLVDAAVAKVPEIFRISNNNKHQLPSDLDHSSSGSVLTIPVIYLKHPNTTAAAAAVRREIVGGIRGSCEEWGFFQVVNHGIPEGILDEMIQGVRRFHELDPEIKKRYYTRDLISGFFLVSNFDLYRSAAASWRDTMGCVAAPDLPPPEQLPDATRGHIDRIQ
;
A
#
# COMPACT_ATOMS: atom_id res chain seq x y z
N MET A 1 49.55 14.04 -30.40
CA MET A 1 48.93 12.71 -30.46
C MET A 1 47.87 12.64 -29.38
N ALA A 2 46.61 12.45 -29.76
CA ALA A 2 45.46 12.29 -28.88
C ALA A 2 45.06 10.81 -28.86
N PHE A 3 44.70 10.31 -27.68
CA PHE A 3 43.81 9.16 -27.42
C PHE A 3 43.28 9.41 -25.99
N SER A 4 41.99 9.70 -25.78
CA SER A 4 40.88 8.73 -25.58
C SER A 4 41.28 7.64 -24.59
N GLU A 5 40.60 7.42 -23.46
CA GLU A 5 39.25 6.88 -23.43
C GLU A 5 38.72 6.93 -21.97
N LYS A 6 37.64 7.66 -21.72
CA LYS A 6 36.88 7.58 -20.46
C LYS A 6 35.38 7.90 -20.65
N ARG A 7 34.86 7.67 -21.86
CA ARG A 7 33.48 8.06 -22.25
C ARG A 7 32.48 6.89 -22.38
N GLU A 8 32.90 5.64 -22.30
CA GLU A 8 32.00 4.52 -22.65
C GLU A 8 31.06 4.06 -21.54
N ASN A 9 31.35 4.34 -20.25
CA ASN A 9 30.51 3.84 -19.15
C ASN A 9 29.35 4.77 -18.73
N ASN A 10 29.34 6.03 -19.20
CA ASN A 10 28.26 6.97 -18.87
C ASN A 10 27.06 6.85 -19.84
N GLY A 11 27.33 6.54 -21.12
CA GLY A 11 26.29 6.42 -22.15
C GLY A 11 25.33 5.25 -21.88
N ALA A 12 25.84 4.06 -21.56
CA ALA A 12 25.00 2.89 -21.32
C ALA A 12 24.07 3.03 -20.09
N ALA A 13 24.52 3.73 -19.04
CA ALA A 13 23.72 4.00 -17.85
C ALA A 13 22.66 5.09 -18.10
N GLU A 14 23.01 6.13 -18.86
CA GLU A 14 22.07 7.17 -19.29
C GLU A 14 21.01 6.60 -20.23
N ASP A 15 21.40 5.77 -21.20
CA ASP A 15 20.51 5.07 -22.14
C ASP A 15 19.56 4.10 -21.42
N SER A 16 20.08 3.36 -20.42
CA SER A 16 19.29 2.45 -19.59
C SER A 16 18.26 3.19 -18.74
N ASN A 17 18.65 4.30 -18.12
CA ASN A 17 17.74 5.13 -17.33
C ASN A 17 16.68 5.81 -18.22
N HIS A 18 17.08 6.28 -19.39
CA HIS A 18 16.15 6.83 -20.39
C HIS A 18 15.14 5.78 -20.87
N SER A 19 15.60 4.57 -21.18
CA SER A 19 14.73 3.44 -21.55
C SER A 19 13.74 3.08 -20.44
N ARG A 20 14.18 3.07 -19.18
CA ARG A 20 13.30 2.83 -18.03
C ARG A 20 12.23 3.93 -17.91
N LEU A 21 12.61 5.20 -18.05
CA LEU A 21 11.68 6.32 -17.93
C LEU A 21 10.58 6.27 -19.00
N ILE A 22 10.90 5.85 -20.23
CA ILE A 22 9.91 5.64 -21.29
C ILE A 22 8.91 4.57 -20.86
N LYS A 23 9.39 3.39 -20.41
CA LYS A 23 8.52 2.29 -19.96
C LYS A 23 7.62 2.68 -18.78
N LEU A 24 8.13 3.50 -17.85
CA LEU A 24 7.33 4.01 -16.73
C LEU A 24 6.21 4.92 -17.20
N ARG A 25 6.50 5.83 -18.15
CA ARG A 25 5.50 6.73 -18.74
C ARG A 25 4.45 5.95 -19.53
N GLU A 26 4.87 5.02 -20.39
CA GLU A 26 3.95 4.16 -21.14
C GLU A 26 2.99 3.42 -20.22
N PHE A 27 3.48 2.88 -19.10
CA PHE A 27 2.66 2.23 -18.08
C PHE A 27 1.69 3.22 -17.41
N ASP A 28 2.18 4.36 -16.93
CA ASP A 28 1.39 5.38 -16.22
C ASP A 28 0.31 6.01 -17.11
N ASP A 29 0.64 6.27 -18.38
CA ASP A 29 -0.25 6.87 -19.39
C ASP A 29 -1.44 5.96 -19.70
N THR A 30 -1.32 4.64 -19.51
CA THR A 30 -2.48 3.75 -19.63
C THR A 30 -3.56 4.08 -18.61
N LYS A 31 -3.16 4.54 -17.41
CA LYS A 31 -4.02 4.73 -16.23
C LYS A 31 -4.80 3.47 -15.82
N LEU A 32 -4.40 2.31 -16.33
CA LEU A 32 -5.03 1.01 -16.05
C LEU A 32 -4.39 0.32 -14.84
N GLY A 33 -3.19 0.74 -14.46
CA GLY A 33 -2.43 0.18 -13.35
C GLY A 33 -2.06 -1.29 -13.57
N VAL A 34 -1.70 -1.96 -12.48
CA VAL A 34 -1.33 -3.37 -12.46
C VAL A 34 -2.52 -4.27 -12.82
N LYS A 35 -3.74 -3.91 -12.40
CA LYS A 35 -4.97 -4.62 -12.79
C LYS A 35 -5.11 -4.71 -14.30
N GLY A 36 -4.79 -3.65 -15.05
CA GLY A 36 -4.78 -3.67 -16.52
C GLY A 36 -3.81 -4.71 -17.11
N LEU A 37 -2.63 -4.87 -16.51
CA LEU A 37 -1.67 -5.90 -16.93
C LEU A 37 -2.17 -7.30 -16.63
N VAL A 38 -2.81 -7.49 -15.47
CA VAL A 38 -3.41 -8.78 -15.07
C VAL A 38 -4.56 -9.15 -16.02
N ASP A 39 -5.46 -8.21 -16.30
CA ASP A 39 -6.62 -8.42 -17.17
C ASP A 39 -6.20 -8.67 -18.63
N ALA A 40 -5.11 -8.06 -19.08
CA ALA A 40 -4.49 -8.33 -20.38
C ALA A 40 -3.73 -9.67 -20.45
N ALA A 41 -3.67 -10.43 -19.35
CA ALA A 41 -2.97 -11.71 -19.24
C ALA A 41 -1.53 -11.67 -19.77
N VAL A 42 -0.76 -10.64 -19.37
CA VAL A 42 0.62 -10.47 -19.84
C VAL A 42 1.48 -11.70 -19.55
N ALA A 43 2.19 -12.19 -20.56
CA ALA A 43 2.98 -13.42 -20.44
C ALA A 43 4.21 -13.28 -19.52
N LYS A 44 4.71 -12.06 -19.35
CA LYS A 44 5.88 -11.76 -18.51
C LYS A 44 5.64 -10.48 -17.72
N VAL A 45 6.10 -10.47 -16.47
CA VAL A 45 6.12 -9.28 -15.62
C VAL A 45 7.05 -8.23 -16.26
N PRO A 46 6.57 -7.00 -16.54
CA PRO A 46 7.38 -5.95 -17.13
C PRO A 46 8.61 -5.62 -16.29
N GLU A 47 9.68 -5.19 -16.96
CA GLU A 47 10.96 -4.91 -16.32
C GLU A 47 10.87 -3.85 -15.22
N ILE A 48 9.92 -2.92 -15.33
CA ILE A 48 9.77 -1.85 -14.35
C ILE A 48 9.44 -2.35 -12.93
N PHE A 49 8.91 -3.57 -12.79
CA PHE A 49 8.56 -4.22 -11.52
C PHE A 49 9.64 -5.19 -11.01
N ARG A 50 10.69 -5.44 -11.78
CA ARG A 50 11.74 -6.40 -11.41
C ARG A 50 12.74 -5.71 -10.49
N ILE A 51 12.92 -6.26 -9.30
CA ILE A 51 13.97 -5.81 -8.38
C ILE A 51 15.32 -6.27 -8.94
N SER A 52 16.20 -5.33 -9.23
CA SER A 52 17.57 -5.64 -9.65
C SER A 52 18.42 -6.09 -8.46
N ASN A 53 19.07 -7.24 -8.59
CA ASN A 53 19.94 -7.86 -7.58
C ASN A 53 21.16 -7.04 -7.15
N ASN A 54 21.40 -5.85 -7.73
CA ASN A 54 22.47 -4.96 -7.29
C ASN A 54 22.14 -4.22 -5.99
N ASN A 55 20.88 -4.25 -5.54
CA ASN A 55 20.44 -3.73 -4.24
C ASN A 55 20.26 -4.85 -3.20
N LYS A 56 21.22 -5.78 -3.11
CA LYS A 56 21.25 -6.89 -2.12
C LYS A 56 21.29 -6.45 -0.64
N HIS A 57 21.28 -5.15 -0.35
CA HIS A 57 21.23 -4.66 1.04
C HIS A 57 19.82 -4.66 1.67
N GLN A 58 18.77 -5.16 1.00
CA GLN A 58 17.40 -5.10 1.55
C GLN A 58 16.61 -6.40 1.57
N LEU A 59 17.12 -7.49 1.00
CA LEU A 59 16.53 -8.80 1.23
C LEU A 59 17.34 -9.44 2.34
N PRO A 60 16.73 -9.83 3.48
CA PRO A 60 17.38 -10.74 4.41
C PRO A 60 17.85 -11.92 3.56
N SER A 61 19.16 -12.05 3.43
CA SER A 61 19.81 -13.22 2.85
C SER A 61 19.21 -14.40 3.57
N ASP A 62 18.46 -15.22 2.81
CA ASP A 62 17.88 -16.51 3.16
C ASP A 62 17.46 -16.60 4.64
N LEU A 63 16.13 -16.61 4.88
CA LEU A 63 15.58 -17.07 6.15
C LEU A 63 16.22 -18.42 6.47
N ASP A 64 17.28 -18.40 7.28
CA ASP A 64 17.89 -19.58 7.84
C ASP A 64 16.76 -20.26 8.59
N HIS A 65 16.22 -21.33 8.02
CA HIS A 65 15.41 -22.30 8.74
C HIS A 65 16.29 -23.08 9.72
N SER A 66 17.15 -22.38 10.47
CA SER A 66 17.69 -22.86 11.73
C SER A 66 16.52 -22.88 12.69
N SER A 67 15.93 -24.06 12.79
CA SER A 67 14.92 -24.48 13.76
C SER A 67 15.45 -24.29 15.20
N SER A 68 15.45 -23.04 15.65
CA SER A 68 15.74 -22.61 17.01
C SER A 68 14.51 -21.92 17.58
N GLY A 69 13.47 -22.74 17.85
CA GLY A 69 12.78 -22.74 19.14
C GLY A 69 11.98 -21.53 19.64
N SER A 70 11.78 -20.43 18.91
CA SER A 70 10.83 -19.40 19.31
C SER A 70 9.88 -19.01 18.18
N VAL A 71 8.59 -19.33 18.36
CA VAL A 71 7.53 -18.81 17.49
C VAL A 71 7.37 -17.33 17.83
N LEU A 72 8.01 -16.46 17.04
CA LEU A 72 7.74 -15.02 17.10
C LEU A 72 6.27 -14.80 16.74
N THR A 73 5.48 -14.34 17.71
CA THR A 73 4.05 -14.06 17.53
C THR A 73 3.82 -12.57 17.68
N ILE A 74 3.18 -11.95 16.69
CA ILE A 74 2.83 -10.53 16.74
C ILE A 74 1.90 -10.28 17.94
N PRO A 75 2.16 -9.26 18.78
CA PRO A 75 1.30 -8.95 19.92
C PRO A 75 -0.16 -8.72 19.52
N VAL A 76 -1.09 -9.20 20.33
CA VAL A 76 -2.54 -9.00 20.16
C VAL A 76 -3.09 -8.24 21.36
N ILE A 77 -3.67 -7.05 21.11
CA ILE A 77 -4.31 -6.21 22.12
C ILE A 77 -5.81 -6.45 22.12
N TYR A 78 -6.35 -6.91 23.25
CA TYR A 78 -7.78 -7.09 23.47
C TYR A 78 -8.38 -5.79 24.02
N LEU A 79 -9.17 -5.07 23.21
CA LEU A 79 -9.88 -3.87 23.68
C LEU A 79 -11.15 -4.26 24.43
N LYS A 80 -11.01 -4.51 25.73
CA LYS A 80 -12.14 -4.86 26.60
C LYS A 80 -12.96 -3.63 26.94
N HIS A 81 -14.28 -3.71 26.82
CA HIS A 81 -15.21 -2.74 27.43
C HIS A 81 -15.52 -3.18 28.88
N PRO A 82 -15.14 -2.40 29.90
CA PRO A 82 -15.39 -2.76 31.30
C PRO A 82 -16.84 -2.45 31.71
N ASN A 83 -17.49 -3.39 32.41
CA ASN A 83 -18.89 -3.27 32.84
C ASN A 83 -19.10 -2.43 34.12
N THR A 84 -18.02 -1.99 34.80
CA THR A 84 -18.08 -1.15 36.01
C THR A 84 -16.93 -0.15 36.08
N THR A 85 -17.12 0.95 36.81
CA THR A 85 -16.21 2.12 36.83
C THR A 85 -14.85 1.86 37.48
N ALA A 86 -14.78 1.11 38.58
CA ALA A 86 -13.50 0.82 39.25
C ALA A 86 -12.65 -0.21 38.48
N ALA A 87 -13.30 -1.25 37.93
CA ALA A 87 -12.64 -2.23 37.06
C ALA A 87 -12.16 -1.59 35.75
N ALA A 88 -12.86 -0.55 35.27
CA ALA A 88 -12.50 0.17 34.06
C ALA A 88 -11.12 0.83 34.11
N ALA A 89 -10.75 1.43 35.25
CA ALA A 89 -9.47 2.11 35.37
C ALA A 89 -8.28 1.14 35.34
N ALA A 90 -8.40 -0.03 35.98
CA ALA A 90 -7.36 -1.05 35.96
C ALA A 90 -7.19 -1.68 34.57
N VAL A 91 -8.30 -2.09 33.94
CA VAL A 91 -8.32 -2.65 32.58
C VAL A 91 -7.76 -1.65 31.57
N ARG A 92 -8.13 -0.37 31.66
CA ARG A 92 -7.59 0.67 30.78
C ARG A 92 -6.08 0.83 30.94
N ARG A 93 -5.54 0.79 32.17
CA ARG A 93 -4.09 0.87 32.40
C ARG A 93 -3.36 -0.30 31.78
N GLU A 94 -3.91 -1.51 31.89
CA GLU A 94 -3.36 -2.71 31.27
C GLU A 94 -3.32 -2.59 29.74
N ILE A 95 -4.43 -2.20 29.10
CA ILE A 95 -4.51 -1.99 27.66
C ILE A 95 -3.49 -0.94 27.19
N VAL A 96 -3.42 0.21 27.87
CA VAL A 96 -2.46 1.28 27.53
C VAL A 96 -1.02 0.81 27.71
N GLY A 97 -0.74 0.02 28.76
CA GLY A 97 0.56 -0.61 28.97
C GLY A 97 0.93 -1.58 27.84
N GLY A 98 0.00 -2.43 27.42
CA GLY A 98 0.20 -3.36 26.31
C GLY A 98 0.45 -2.66 24.98
N ILE A 99 -0.31 -1.59 24.67
CA ILE A 99 -0.09 -0.76 23.48
C ILE A 99 1.30 -0.12 23.53
N ARG A 100 1.67 0.49 24.67
CA ARG A 100 2.99 1.09 24.85
C ARG A 100 4.12 0.08 24.60
N GLY A 101 4.09 -1.06 25.28
CA GLY A 101 5.10 -2.10 25.13
C GLY A 101 5.18 -2.62 23.68
N SER A 102 4.03 -2.83 23.03
CA SER A 102 3.99 -3.26 21.63
C SER A 102 4.59 -2.21 20.69
N CYS A 103 4.33 -0.93 20.91
CA CYS A 103 4.96 0.14 20.13
C CYS A 103 6.48 0.21 20.35
N GLU A 104 6.94 0.06 21.60
CA GLU A 104 8.36 0.17 21.97
C GLU A 104 9.19 -1.03 21.50
N GLU A 105 8.64 -2.24 21.58
CA GLU A 105 9.35 -3.49 21.26
C GLU A 105 9.16 -3.95 19.81
N TRP A 106 7.95 -3.79 19.27
CA TRP A 106 7.58 -4.36 17.95
C TRP A 106 7.32 -3.30 16.88
N GLY A 107 6.83 -2.12 17.26
CA GLY A 107 6.35 -1.10 16.31
C GLY A 107 5.07 -1.49 15.58
N PHE A 108 4.49 -2.66 15.86
CA PHE A 108 3.24 -3.15 15.26
C PHE A 108 2.54 -4.17 16.19
N PHE A 109 1.21 -4.20 16.16
CA PHE A 109 0.38 -5.13 16.91
C PHE A 109 -0.99 -5.31 16.24
N GLN A 110 -1.69 -6.37 16.60
CA GLN A 110 -3.09 -6.58 16.19
C GLN A 110 -4.03 -6.12 17.29
N VAL A 111 -5.24 -5.73 16.91
CA VAL A 111 -6.29 -5.33 17.85
C VAL A 111 -7.52 -6.20 17.63
N VAL A 112 -8.08 -6.74 18.71
CA VAL A 112 -9.34 -7.49 18.69
C VAL A 112 -10.34 -6.85 19.66
N ASN A 113 -11.64 -7.06 19.42
CA ASN A 113 -12.73 -6.42 20.15
C ASN A 113 -12.67 -4.88 20.10
N HIS A 114 -12.28 -4.34 18.96
CA HIS A 114 -12.16 -2.88 18.74
C HIS A 114 -13.50 -2.13 18.69
N GLY A 115 -14.64 -2.80 18.85
CA GLY A 115 -15.97 -2.19 18.87
C GLY A 115 -16.56 -1.88 17.48
N ILE A 116 -15.74 -1.90 16.43
CA ILE A 116 -16.21 -1.81 15.04
C ILE A 116 -16.97 -3.09 14.66
N PRO A 117 -18.24 -3.03 14.25
CA PRO A 117 -19.01 -4.21 13.85
C PRO A 117 -18.39 -4.93 12.65
N GLU A 118 -18.36 -6.26 12.67
CA GLU A 118 -17.80 -7.08 11.59
C GLU A 118 -18.45 -6.78 10.23
N GLY A 119 -19.76 -6.56 10.21
CA GLY A 119 -20.48 -6.20 8.98
C GLY A 119 -19.96 -4.92 8.30
N ILE A 120 -19.44 -3.95 9.05
CA ILE A 120 -18.81 -2.75 8.48
C ILE A 120 -17.51 -3.12 7.77
N LEU A 121 -16.67 -3.97 8.39
CA LEU A 121 -15.41 -4.42 7.81
C LEU A 121 -15.64 -5.22 6.52
N ASP A 122 -16.62 -6.13 6.53
CA ASP A 122 -17.00 -6.93 5.37
C ASP A 122 -17.50 -6.06 4.23
N GLU A 123 -18.37 -5.11 4.53
CA GLU A 123 -18.88 -4.14 3.57
C GLU A 123 -17.74 -3.30 2.94
N MET A 124 -16.78 -2.83 3.75
CA MET A 124 -15.62 -2.10 3.25
C MET A 124 -14.77 -2.94 2.29
N ILE A 125 -14.46 -4.19 2.66
CA ILE A 125 -13.70 -5.11 1.80
C ILE A 125 -14.45 -5.34 0.48
N GLN A 126 -15.77 -5.53 0.54
CA GLN A 126 -16.60 -5.69 -0.66
C GLN A 126 -16.63 -4.42 -1.51
N GLY A 127 -16.71 -3.22 -0.90
CA GLY A 127 -16.68 -1.95 -1.62
C GLY A 127 -15.38 -1.74 -2.39
N VAL A 128 -14.23 -2.02 -1.75
CA VAL A 128 -12.91 -1.97 -2.41
C VAL A 128 -12.83 -2.95 -3.59
N ARG A 129 -13.31 -4.20 -3.40
CA ARG A 129 -13.36 -5.19 -4.48
C ARG A 129 -14.21 -4.72 -5.65
N ARG A 130 -15.44 -4.25 -5.37
CA ARG A 130 -16.36 -3.71 -6.39
C ARG A 130 -15.72 -2.56 -7.15
N PHE A 131 -15.05 -1.63 -6.45
CA PHE A 131 -14.36 -0.52 -7.08
C PHE A 131 -13.28 -0.99 -8.06
N HIS A 132 -12.43 -1.95 -7.67
CA HIS A 132 -11.36 -2.44 -8.54
C HIS A 132 -11.88 -3.27 -9.74
N GLU A 133 -13.09 -3.83 -9.66
CA GLU A 133 -13.76 -4.53 -10.77
C GLU A 133 -14.65 -3.61 -11.63
N LEU A 134 -14.74 -2.31 -11.33
CA LEU A 134 -15.43 -1.36 -12.21
C LEU A 134 -14.77 -1.32 -13.59
N ASP A 135 -15.57 -0.90 -14.58
CA ASP A 135 -15.10 -0.62 -15.93
C ASP A 135 -13.86 0.30 -15.90
N PRO A 136 -12.79 -0.04 -16.65
CA PRO A 136 -11.57 0.75 -16.65
C PRO A 136 -11.78 2.24 -16.95
N GLU A 137 -12.71 2.60 -17.84
CA GLU A 137 -13.00 3.99 -18.20
C GLU A 137 -13.66 4.77 -17.06
N ILE A 138 -14.38 4.08 -16.16
CA ILE A 138 -14.89 4.70 -14.93
C ILE A 138 -13.74 4.91 -13.94
N LYS A 139 -12.91 3.88 -13.71
CA LYS A 139 -11.78 3.96 -12.77
C LYS A 139 -10.76 5.03 -13.15
N LYS A 140 -10.48 5.21 -14.45
CA LYS A 140 -9.57 6.23 -14.98
C LYS A 140 -9.92 7.66 -14.55
N ARG A 141 -11.20 7.94 -14.24
CA ARG A 141 -11.66 9.24 -13.75
C ARG A 141 -11.07 9.59 -12.38
N TYR A 142 -10.76 8.57 -11.58
CA TYR A 142 -10.15 8.70 -10.27
C TYR A 142 -8.62 8.57 -10.33
N TYR A 143 -8.05 8.24 -11.50
CA TYR A 143 -6.60 8.06 -11.61
C TYR A 143 -5.87 9.40 -11.52
N THR A 144 -5.03 9.55 -10.49
CA THR A 144 -4.25 10.77 -10.29
C THR A 144 -2.91 10.47 -9.65
N ARG A 145 -1.92 11.32 -9.94
CA ARG A 145 -0.62 11.37 -9.26
C ARG A 145 -0.59 12.46 -8.17
N ASP A 146 -1.57 13.36 -8.16
CA ASP A 146 -1.82 14.33 -7.10
C ASP A 146 -2.74 13.70 -6.06
N LEU A 147 -2.20 13.38 -4.89
CA LEU A 147 -2.89 12.67 -3.80
C LEU A 147 -3.24 13.60 -2.63
N ILE A 148 -3.26 14.91 -2.86
CA ILE A 148 -3.38 15.91 -1.79
C ILE A 148 -4.84 16.12 -1.35
N SER A 149 -5.83 15.72 -2.17
CA SER A 149 -7.25 15.88 -1.83
C SER A 149 -8.15 14.85 -2.51
N GLY A 150 -9.34 14.66 -1.96
CA GLY A 150 -10.40 13.87 -2.59
C GLY A 150 -10.16 12.36 -2.60
N PHE A 151 -10.93 11.68 -3.43
CA PHE A 151 -10.76 10.26 -3.74
C PHE A 151 -9.80 10.07 -4.91
N PHE A 152 -8.88 9.11 -4.78
CA PHE A 152 -7.90 8.82 -5.82
C PHE A 152 -7.72 7.32 -6.04
N LEU A 153 -7.33 7.00 -7.27
CA LEU A 153 -6.72 5.74 -7.68
C LEU A 153 -5.31 6.06 -8.16
N VAL A 154 -4.33 5.26 -7.74
CA VAL A 154 -2.96 5.38 -8.19
C VAL A 154 -2.34 3.99 -8.29
N SER A 155 -1.50 3.79 -9.31
CA SER A 155 -0.58 2.65 -9.33
C SER A 155 0.78 3.16 -8.91
N ASN A 156 1.32 2.65 -7.79
CA ASN A 156 2.62 3.03 -7.24
C ASN A 156 2.78 4.53 -6.86
N PHE A 157 2.75 4.87 -5.57
CA PHE A 157 2.96 6.25 -5.10
C PHE A 157 4.27 6.89 -5.60
N ASP A 158 5.34 6.10 -5.65
CA ASP A 158 6.73 6.49 -5.89
C ASP A 158 7.26 6.02 -7.25
N LEU A 159 6.37 5.75 -8.22
CA LEU A 159 6.66 5.15 -9.54
C LEU A 159 7.94 5.70 -10.22
N TYR A 160 8.12 7.02 -10.26
CA TYR A 160 9.25 7.69 -10.92
C TYR A 160 10.50 7.87 -10.04
N ARG A 161 10.40 7.53 -8.75
CA ARG A 161 11.48 7.70 -7.76
C ARG A 161 12.07 6.36 -7.33
N SER A 162 11.29 5.29 -7.38
CA SER A 162 11.69 3.98 -6.90
C SER A 162 12.44 3.16 -7.94
N ALA A 163 13.39 2.35 -7.45
CA ALA A 163 14.24 1.50 -8.26
C ALA A 163 13.43 0.43 -9.01
N ALA A 164 12.36 -0.06 -8.40
CA ALA A 164 11.36 -0.93 -9.01
C ALA A 164 9.96 -0.50 -8.56
N ALA A 165 8.97 -0.66 -9.44
CA ALA A 165 7.57 -0.49 -9.09
C ALA A 165 7.07 -1.71 -8.31
N SER A 166 6.13 -1.49 -7.40
CA SER A 166 5.33 -2.50 -6.71
C SER A 166 4.22 -3.06 -7.62
N TRP A 167 3.97 -4.36 -7.53
CA TRP A 167 2.85 -5.02 -8.20
C TRP A 167 1.53 -4.77 -7.44
N ARG A 168 1.05 -3.51 -7.45
CA ARG A 168 -0.10 -3.04 -6.68
C ARG A 168 -0.77 -1.82 -7.32
N ASP A 169 -2.09 -1.79 -7.22
CA ASP A 169 -2.89 -0.56 -7.35
C ASP A 169 -3.47 -0.17 -6.00
N THR A 170 -3.65 1.12 -5.77
CA THR A 170 -4.11 1.69 -4.50
C THR A 170 -5.25 2.67 -4.77
N MET A 171 -6.38 2.47 -4.11
CA MET A 171 -7.37 3.53 -3.94
C MET A 171 -7.24 4.16 -2.55
N GLY A 172 -7.58 5.44 -2.45
CA GLY A 172 -7.56 6.17 -1.18
C GLY A 172 -8.48 7.38 -1.21
N CYS A 173 -8.74 7.93 -0.02
CA CYS A 173 -9.58 9.10 0.17
C CYS A 173 -8.98 9.96 1.28
N VAL A 174 -8.76 11.25 1.01
CA VAL A 174 -8.37 12.21 2.03
C VAL A 174 -9.63 12.59 2.81
N ALA A 175 -9.79 12.03 4.01
CA ALA A 175 -11.01 12.13 4.83
C ALA A 175 -10.94 13.18 5.95
N ALA A 176 -9.82 13.93 6.04
CA ALA A 176 -9.60 14.94 7.06
C ALA A 176 -9.20 16.28 6.40
N PRO A 177 -9.62 17.44 6.94
CA PRO A 177 -10.47 17.59 8.13
C PRO A 177 -11.92 17.17 7.91
N ASP A 178 -12.39 17.25 6.66
CA ASP A 178 -13.74 16.88 6.26
C ASP A 178 -13.68 15.80 5.17
N LEU A 179 -14.73 14.98 5.09
CA LEU A 179 -14.88 14.03 4.01
C LEU A 179 -15.11 14.76 2.67
N PRO A 180 -14.62 14.23 1.54
CA PRO A 180 -14.98 14.76 0.24
C PRO A 180 -16.49 14.69 0.02
N PRO A 181 -17.09 15.61 -0.75
CA PRO A 181 -18.49 15.56 -1.10
C PRO A 181 -18.87 14.18 -1.67
N PRO A 182 -20.04 13.60 -1.33
CA PRO A 182 -20.43 12.27 -1.78
C PRO A 182 -20.36 12.09 -3.29
N GLU A 183 -20.59 13.15 -4.06
CA GLU A 183 -20.53 13.15 -5.53
C GLU A 183 -19.10 12.88 -6.07
N GLN A 184 -18.07 13.14 -5.27
CA GLN A 184 -16.67 12.86 -5.60
C GLN A 184 -16.25 11.43 -5.23
N LEU A 185 -17.05 10.72 -4.43
CA LEU A 185 -16.79 9.33 -4.06
C LEU A 185 -17.37 8.38 -5.12
N PRO A 186 -16.69 7.28 -5.46
CA PRO A 186 -17.27 6.23 -6.29
C PRO A 186 -18.52 5.62 -5.64
N ASP A 187 -19.54 5.31 -6.43
CA ASP A 187 -20.76 4.63 -5.96
C ASP A 187 -20.45 3.35 -5.17
N ALA A 188 -19.42 2.62 -5.60
CA ALA A 188 -18.97 1.37 -4.99
C ALA A 188 -18.48 1.53 -3.54
N THR A 189 -18.06 2.73 -3.14
CA THR A 189 -17.43 3.00 -1.83
C THR A 189 -18.15 4.06 -1.01
N ARG A 190 -19.04 4.86 -1.62
CA ARG A 190 -19.72 6.02 -1.00
C ARG A 190 -20.42 5.68 0.33
N GLY A 191 -21.24 4.64 0.36
CA GLY A 191 -22.01 4.29 1.58
C GLY A 191 -21.20 3.70 2.73
N HIS A 192 -19.92 3.38 2.50
CA HIS A 192 -19.07 2.71 3.50
C HIS A 192 -18.12 3.70 4.19
N ILE A 193 -17.64 4.71 3.46
CA ILE A 193 -16.66 5.68 3.96
C ILE A 193 -17.25 6.54 5.10
N ASP A 194 -18.52 6.92 4.98
CA ASP A 194 -19.21 7.77 5.98
C ASP A 194 -19.49 7.05 7.32
N ARG A 195 -19.41 5.70 7.34
CA ARG A 195 -19.81 4.88 8.50
C ARG A 195 -18.65 4.57 9.47
N ILE A 196 -17.45 5.08 9.19
CA ILE A 196 -16.22 4.79 9.94
C ILE A 196 -15.94 5.86 11.01
N GLN A 197 -16.66 6.99 10.98
CA GLN A 197 -16.59 8.06 11.97
C GLN A 197 -17.43 7.75 13.21
#